data_AF-A0A7C3YXG4-F1
#
_entry.id   AF-A0A7C3YXG4-F1
#
_cell.length_a   1.000
_cell.length_b   1.000
_cell.length_c   1.000
_cell.angle_alpha   90.00
_cell.angle_beta   90.00
_cell.angle_gamma   90.00
#
_symmetry.space_group_name_H-M   'P 1'
#
loop_
_entity.id
_entity.type
_entity.pdbx_description
1 polymer ?
#
loop_
_entity_poly.entity_id
_entity_poly.type
_entity_poly.pdbx_seq_one_letter_code
_entity_poly.pdbx_strand_id
1 'polypeptide(L)'
;LPLNHQVLFVFSKLYPGKHTLCPGCSEGVINLLTFYALESLRNHPQGIATFYQGLKILSEKNRRAIEHMLDHGFNIYTINATGCDQVSELVNPFNTRIYPSGHYGFGTASAAALGSKFALDQAYVDRNQDVLTKIIVFAGDGAIYDIGNGPFNHALGENFDITWVIYNNEGYMNTGTQKSGATRYGADRSTSPIGRKYAGKTTLHRRIISQAMAISHVYAAKLSIDNPFYAINIIKEAIAYNGPSMVEFFSTCPQGHVTHDWAGPLIARMMVESRKWQVAVRRPFQRIDISGNPYPELIYPKEGKSFKRGIKRDAATFYDVVSMLGQYNPHMLSVKSGDIPEIVRVNETVSLFRWLRNQYLAGYRDAMPTEEEVERIVEERYQLNNS
;
A
#
# COMPACT_ATOMS: atom_id res chain seq x y z
N LEU A 1 -25.15 19.76 -9.17
CA LEU A 1 -23.84 19.61 -9.85
C LEU A 1 -23.74 18.16 -10.34
N PRO A 2 -23.41 17.90 -11.62
CA PRO A 2 -23.19 16.52 -12.08
C PRO A 2 -22.08 15.87 -11.25
N LEU A 3 -22.10 14.54 -11.06
CA LEU A 3 -21.18 13.79 -10.19
C LEU A 3 -19.70 14.14 -10.44
N ASN A 4 -19.34 14.40 -11.69
CA ASN A 4 -18.00 14.84 -12.09
C ASN A 4 -17.61 16.19 -11.45
N HIS A 5 -18.55 17.09 -11.20
CA HIS A 5 -18.30 18.37 -10.53
C HIS A 5 -18.22 18.27 -9.00
N GLN A 6 -18.83 17.28 -8.36
CA GLN A 6 -18.62 17.04 -6.92
C GLN A 6 -17.24 16.42 -6.67
N VAL A 7 -16.76 15.56 -7.58
CA VAL A 7 -15.39 15.06 -7.57
C VAL A 7 -14.38 16.16 -7.97
N LEU A 8 -14.76 17.11 -8.84
CA LEU A 8 -13.89 18.26 -9.16
C LEU A 8 -13.79 19.30 -8.04
N PHE A 9 -14.79 19.43 -7.16
CA PHE A 9 -14.61 20.21 -5.92
C PHE A 9 -13.65 19.50 -4.94
N VAL A 10 -13.53 18.17 -5.04
CA VAL A 10 -12.51 17.34 -4.35
C VAL A 10 -11.11 17.47 -5.00
N PHE A 11 -11.00 17.91 -6.25
CA PHE A 11 -9.72 18.19 -6.92
C PHE A 11 -9.17 19.60 -6.70
N SER A 12 -9.94 20.55 -6.14
CA SER A 12 -9.47 21.94 -5.97
C SER A 12 -8.28 22.09 -5.02
N LYS A 13 -8.03 21.08 -4.17
CA LYS A 13 -6.77 20.89 -3.45
C LYS A 13 -6.54 19.39 -3.24
N LEU A 14 -5.80 18.76 -4.16
CA LEU A 14 -4.90 17.62 -3.87
C LEU A 14 -3.78 18.09 -2.90
N TYR A 15 -4.17 18.77 -1.82
CA TYR A 15 -3.34 18.95 -0.66
C TYR A 15 -3.41 17.63 0.12
N PRO A 16 -2.27 17.08 0.53
CA PRO A 16 -2.28 15.96 1.46
C PRO A 16 -2.92 16.41 2.78
N GLY A 17 -3.83 15.62 3.32
CA GLY A 17 -4.56 15.92 4.56
C GLY A 17 -5.98 16.43 4.35
N LYS A 18 -6.94 15.50 4.21
CA LYS A 18 -8.30 15.68 4.75
C LYS A 18 -8.46 15.12 6.17
N HIS A 19 -7.37 14.68 6.78
CA HIS A 19 -7.30 14.58 8.22
C HIS A 19 -7.18 16.01 8.77
N THR A 20 -8.27 16.57 9.30
CA THR A 20 -8.22 17.84 10.05
C THR A 20 -7.22 17.79 11.21
N LEU A 21 -6.91 16.60 11.71
CA LEU A 21 -5.95 16.35 12.80
C LEU A 21 -4.54 15.95 12.33
N CYS A 22 -4.33 15.66 11.04
CA CYS A 22 -3.06 15.17 10.50
C CYS A 22 -2.84 15.67 9.06
N PRO A 23 -2.58 16.98 8.87
CA PRO A 23 -2.25 17.54 7.56
C PRO A 23 -1.03 16.82 6.98
N GLY A 24 -0.99 16.64 5.65
CA GLY A 24 0.13 15.96 5.00
C GLY A 24 0.11 14.42 5.02
N CYS A 25 -0.77 13.81 5.82
CA CYS A 25 -0.93 12.35 5.83
C CYS A 25 -1.60 11.84 4.55
N SER A 26 -1.13 10.69 4.05
CA SER A 26 -1.66 10.06 2.83
C SER A 26 -2.86 9.13 3.08
N GLU A 27 -3.17 8.75 4.34
CA GLU A 27 -4.29 7.84 4.66
C GLU A 27 -5.62 8.36 4.10
N GLY A 28 -5.94 9.63 4.33
CA GLY A 28 -7.16 10.24 3.78
C GLY A 28 -7.19 10.27 2.24
N VAL A 29 -6.04 10.38 1.56
CA VAL A 29 -5.99 10.30 0.09
C VAL A 29 -6.27 8.87 -0.36
N ILE A 30 -5.70 7.87 0.32
CA ILE A 30 -5.92 6.45 0.05
C ILE A 30 -7.41 6.09 0.24
N ASN A 31 -8.07 6.64 1.26
CA ASN A 31 -9.51 6.49 1.47
C ASN A 31 -10.32 7.04 0.30
N LEU A 32 -10.00 8.27 -0.15
CA LEU A 32 -10.68 8.87 -1.28
C LEU A 32 -10.50 8.07 -2.57
N LEU A 33 -9.29 7.56 -2.84
CA LEU A 33 -9.05 6.69 -4.00
C LEU A 33 -9.87 5.39 -3.90
N THR A 34 -9.94 4.81 -2.71
CA THR A 34 -10.70 3.58 -2.45
C THR A 34 -12.20 3.79 -2.61
N PHE A 35 -12.75 4.83 -1.99
CA PHE A 35 -14.18 5.17 -2.11
C PHE A 35 -14.54 5.55 -3.54
N TYR A 36 -13.69 6.28 -4.26
CA TYR A 36 -13.91 6.57 -5.66
C TYR A 36 -13.95 5.29 -6.52
N ALA A 37 -13.01 4.37 -6.32
CA ALA A 37 -12.99 3.08 -7.02
C ALA A 37 -14.26 2.26 -6.74
N LEU A 38 -14.67 2.22 -5.47
CA LEU A 38 -15.84 1.49 -5.01
C LEU A 38 -17.16 2.08 -5.53
N GLU A 39 -17.32 3.41 -5.48
CA GLU A 39 -18.46 4.11 -6.12
C GLU A 39 -18.46 3.93 -7.63
N SER A 40 -17.29 3.94 -8.27
CA SER A 40 -17.19 3.70 -9.70
C SER A 40 -17.73 2.33 -10.08
N LEU A 41 -17.41 1.29 -9.30
CA LEU A 41 -17.94 -0.07 -9.50
C LEU A 41 -19.42 -0.18 -9.15
N ARG A 42 -19.87 0.42 -8.04
CA ARG A 42 -21.28 0.39 -7.65
C ARG A 42 -22.19 1.01 -8.71
N ASN A 43 -21.75 2.11 -9.32
CA ASN A 43 -22.50 2.81 -10.36
C ASN A 43 -22.34 2.18 -11.76
N HIS A 44 -21.28 1.38 -11.98
CA HIS A 44 -20.99 0.72 -13.26
C HIS A 44 -20.51 -0.72 -13.01
N PRO A 45 -21.41 -1.63 -12.60
CA PRO A 45 -21.05 -2.99 -12.17
C PRO A 45 -20.44 -3.82 -13.31
N GLN A 46 -20.61 -3.43 -14.57
CA GLN A 46 -19.95 -4.07 -15.74
C GLN A 46 -18.43 -4.12 -15.59
N GLY A 47 -17.82 -3.23 -14.81
CA GLY A 47 -16.39 -3.30 -14.46
C GLY A 47 -16.00 -4.61 -13.77
N ILE A 48 -16.93 -5.26 -13.05
CA ILE A 48 -16.72 -6.59 -12.45
C ILE A 48 -16.55 -7.64 -13.55
N ALA A 49 -17.44 -7.65 -14.54
CA ALA A 49 -17.36 -8.59 -15.66
C ALA A 49 -16.05 -8.40 -16.46
N THR A 50 -15.65 -7.15 -16.71
CA THR A 50 -14.40 -6.83 -17.42
C THR A 50 -13.17 -7.41 -16.73
N PHE A 51 -13.10 -7.35 -15.40
CA PHE A 51 -12.01 -7.96 -14.65
C PHE A 51 -11.95 -9.48 -14.86
N TYR A 52 -13.11 -10.15 -14.86
CA TYR A 52 -13.19 -11.60 -14.98
C TYR A 52 -12.93 -12.16 -16.37
N GLN A 53 -12.96 -11.35 -17.43
CA GLN A 53 -12.51 -11.78 -18.77
C GLN A 53 -11.05 -12.30 -18.76
N GLY A 54 -10.23 -11.81 -17.82
CA GLY A 54 -8.84 -12.23 -17.64
C GLY A 54 -8.62 -13.43 -16.70
N LEU A 55 -9.65 -13.91 -15.99
CA LEU A 55 -9.57 -15.02 -15.03
C LEU A 55 -10.38 -16.22 -15.52
N LYS A 56 -9.70 -17.24 -16.03
CA LYS A 56 -10.34 -18.43 -16.62
C LYS A 56 -10.83 -19.47 -15.61
N ILE A 57 -10.41 -19.38 -14.35
CA ILE A 57 -10.71 -20.37 -13.30
C ILE A 57 -11.76 -19.78 -12.36
N LEU A 58 -13.05 -19.98 -12.66
CA LEU A 58 -14.15 -19.59 -11.78
C LEU A 58 -14.97 -20.80 -11.38
N SER A 59 -15.23 -20.93 -10.08
CA SER A 59 -16.24 -21.84 -9.58
C SER A 59 -17.63 -21.36 -10.01
N GLU A 60 -18.59 -22.28 -10.10
CA GLU A 60 -19.99 -21.94 -10.36
C GLU A 60 -20.56 -20.96 -9.32
N LYS A 61 -20.14 -21.09 -8.05
CA LYS A 61 -20.47 -20.14 -6.99
C LYS A 61 -20.03 -18.72 -7.33
N ASN A 62 -18.80 -18.55 -7.83
CA ASN A 62 -18.28 -17.25 -8.22
C ASN A 62 -19.05 -16.67 -9.40
N ARG A 63 -19.38 -17.49 -10.41
CA ARG A 63 -20.17 -17.05 -11.56
C ARG A 63 -21.53 -16.48 -11.14
N ARG A 64 -22.28 -17.20 -10.30
CA ARG A 64 -23.59 -16.73 -9.80
C ARG A 64 -23.48 -15.44 -8.99
N ALA A 65 -22.46 -15.32 -8.14
CA ALA A 65 -22.22 -14.10 -7.37
C ALA A 65 -21.94 -12.90 -8.29
N ILE A 66 -21.15 -13.11 -9.36
CA ILE A 66 -20.85 -12.07 -10.35
C ILE A 66 -22.11 -11.66 -11.10
N GLU A 67 -22.86 -12.61 -11.66
CA GLU A 67 -24.12 -12.36 -12.37
C GLU A 67 -25.09 -11.57 -11.49
N HIS A 68 -25.28 -12.01 -10.24
CA HIS A 68 -26.11 -11.30 -9.28
C HIS A 68 -25.66 -9.85 -9.06
N MET A 69 -24.36 -9.60 -8.87
CA MET A 69 -23.84 -8.24 -8.70
C MET A 69 -23.99 -7.36 -9.95
N LEU A 70 -23.99 -7.95 -11.15
CA LEU A 70 -24.21 -7.25 -12.40
C LEU A 70 -25.68 -6.83 -12.56
N ASP A 71 -26.60 -7.72 -12.19
CA ASP A 71 -28.04 -7.52 -12.40
C ASP A 71 -28.69 -6.69 -11.29
N HIS A 72 -28.21 -6.84 -10.04
CA HIS A 72 -28.85 -6.28 -8.84
C HIS A 72 -27.96 -5.33 -8.04
N GLY A 73 -26.66 -5.22 -8.37
CA GLY A 73 -25.71 -4.45 -7.59
C GLY A 73 -25.26 -5.16 -6.31
N PHE A 74 -24.70 -4.39 -5.37
CA PHE A 74 -24.16 -4.93 -4.11
C PHE A 74 -24.15 -3.86 -3.01
N ASN A 75 -24.18 -4.33 -1.76
CA ASN A 75 -23.97 -3.53 -0.56
C ASN A 75 -22.48 -3.37 -0.24
N ILE A 76 -22.15 -2.36 0.56
CA ILE A 76 -20.78 -2.12 1.05
C ILE A 76 -20.79 -2.07 2.56
N TYR A 77 -19.84 -2.76 3.19
CA TYR A 77 -19.57 -2.68 4.62
C TYR A 77 -18.08 -2.50 4.85
N THR A 78 -17.71 -1.50 5.67
CA THR A 78 -16.31 -1.23 5.98
C THR A 78 -15.94 -1.68 7.39
N ILE A 79 -14.77 -2.29 7.53
CA ILE A 79 -14.23 -2.76 8.80
C ILE A 79 -12.91 -2.06 9.04
N ASN A 80 -12.74 -1.56 10.25
CA ASN A 80 -11.74 -0.57 10.56
C ASN A 80 -10.92 -1.03 11.75
N ALA A 81 -9.62 -1.27 11.55
CA ALA A 81 -8.70 -1.56 12.65
C ALA A 81 -8.35 -0.26 13.38
N THR A 82 -8.21 -0.31 14.71
CA THR A 82 -7.70 0.82 15.51
C THR A 82 -6.39 1.37 14.93
N GLY A 83 -6.33 2.69 14.72
CA GLY A 83 -5.16 3.36 14.13
C GLY A 83 -5.42 4.85 13.87
N CYS A 84 -4.48 5.52 13.19
CA CYS A 84 -4.56 6.95 12.85
C CYS A 84 -5.86 7.30 12.13
N ASP A 85 -6.18 6.54 11.08
CA ASP A 85 -7.43 6.60 10.32
C ASP A 85 -8.67 6.71 11.25
N GLN A 86 -8.79 5.83 12.26
CA GLN A 86 -9.94 5.87 13.17
C GLN A 86 -9.90 7.05 14.12
N VAL A 87 -8.72 7.36 14.65
CA VAL A 87 -8.56 8.50 15.56
C VAL A 87 -8.87 9.82 14.87
N SER A 88 -8.84 9.89 13.53
CA SER A 88 -9.10 11.17 12.87
C SER A 88 -10.24 11.20 11.86
N GLU A 89 -10.90 10.08 11.65
CA GLU A 89 -12.18 9.99 10.92
C GLU A 89 -13.38 9.76 11.84
N LEU A 90 -13.19 9.21 13.06
CA LEU A 90 -14.25 8.71 13.94
C LEU A 90 -14.26 9.34 15.35
N VAL A 91 -13.86 10.61 15.49
CA VAL A 91 -13.87 11.30 16.80
C VAL A 91 -15.29 11.72 17.17
N ASN A 92 -15.91 11.02 18.13
CA ASN A 92 -17.23 11.36 18.67
C ASN A 92 -17.32 12.85 19.03
N PRO A 93 -18.35 13.60 18.55
CA PRO A 93 -19.54 13.15 17.83
C PRO A 93 -19.43 13.16 16.29
N PHE A 94 -18.25 13.45 15.75
CA PHE A 94 -18.03 13.54 14.30
C PHE A 94 -17.70 12.17 13.70
N ASN A 95 -18.25 11.92 12.51
CA ASN A 95 -18.02 10.71 11.74
C ASN A 95 -17.91 11.08 10.25
N THR A 96 -16.78 10.77 9.62
CA THR A 96 -16.54 11.03 8.19
C THR A 96 -16.81 9.82 7.30
N ARG A 97 -17.22 8.67 7.86
CA ARG A 97 -17.51 7.45 7.09
C ARG A 97 -18.81 7.60 6.31
N ILE A 98 -18.74 7.19 5.05
CA ILE A 98 -19.85 7.29 4.09
C ILE A 98 -20.69 5.99 4.06
N TYR A 99 -20.09 4.87 4.47
CA TYR A 99 -20.73 3.54 4.49
C TYR A 99 -20.95 3.04 5.91
N PRO A 100 -21.90 2.10 6.11
CA PRO A 100 -21.98 1.31 7.33
C PRO A 100 -20.62 0.74 7.70
N SER A 101 -20.19 1.01 8.92
CA SER A 101 -18.81 0.83 9.33
C SER A 101 -18.72 0.28 10.74
N GLY A 102 -17.84 -0.69 10.96
CA GLY A 102 -17.47 -1.17 12.29
C GLY A 102 -16.01 -0.86 12.61
N HIS A 103 -15.76 -0.25 13.77
CA HIS A 103 -14.42 -0.12 14.34
C HIS A 103 -14.17 -1.28 15.30
N TYR A 104 -13.16 -2.09 14.99
CA TYR A 104 -12.79 -3.27 15.75
C TYR A 104 -11.41 -3.11 16.40
N GLY A 105 -11.15 -3.96 17.40
CA GLY A 105 -9.87 -4.02 18.09
C GLY A 105 -8.68 -4.15 17.12
N PHE A 106 -7.54 -3.62 17.55
CA PHE A 106 -6.36 -3.41 16.69
C PHE A 106 -5.92 -4.65 15.91
N GLY A 107 -5.93 -5.83 16.54
CA GLY A 107 -5.55 -7.11 15.90
C GLY A 107 -6.71 -7.97 15.40
N THR A 108 -7.96 -7.52 15.52
CA THR A 108 -9.14 -8.37 15.28
C THR A 108 -9.91 -8.02 14.01
N ALA A 109 -9.53 -6.98 13.28
CA ALA A 109 -10.22 -6.53 12.07
C ALA A 109 -10.37 -7.63 11.00
N SER A 110 -9.34 -8.45 10.76
CA SER A 110 -9.43 -9.56 9.79
C SER A 110 -10.36 -10.68 10.24
N ALA A 111 -10.40 -10.98 11.54
CA ALA A 111 -11.34 -11.97 12.09
C ALA A 111 -12.78 -11.45 12.04
N ALA A 112 -12.99 -10.17 12.37
CA ALA A 112 -14.27 -9.49 12.20
C ALA A 112 -14.72 -9.53 10.74
N ALA A 113 -13.81 -9.29 9.79
CA ALA A 113 -14.13 -9.34 8.37
C ALA A 113 -14.59 -10.71 7.89
N LEU A 114 -13.94 -11.79 8.31
CA LEU A 114 -14.40 -13.15 8.02
C LEU A 114 -15.79 -13.41 8.60
N GLY A 115 -15.99 -13.10 9.88
CA GLY A 115 -17.29 -13.31 10.55
C GLY A 115 -18.41 -12.49 9.91
N SER A 116 -18.16 -11.21 9.62
CA SER A 116 -19.10 -10.33 8.93
C SER A 116 -19.42 -10.83 7.53
N LYS A 117 -18.41 -11.24 6.75
CA LYS A 117 -18.63 -11.75 5.40
C LYS A 117 -19.46 -13.03 5.40
N PHE A 118 -19.12 -13.97 6.28
CA PHE A 118 -19.89 -15.19 6.46
C PHE A 118 -21.36 -14.90 6.81
N ALA A 119 -21.60 -14.03 7.81
CA ALA A 119 -22.94 -13.70 8.25
C ALA A 119 -23.76 -12.97 7.18
N LEU A 120 -23.16 -12.04 6.44
CA LEU A 120 -23.85 -11.27 5.40
C LEU A 120 -24.15 -12.11 4.16
N ASP A 121 -23.25 -13.03 3.79
CA ASP A 121 -23.53 -14.00 2.72
C ASP A 121 -24.66 -14.96 3.13
N GLN A 122 -24.70 -15.38 4.40
CA GLN A 122 -25.79 -16.20 4.91
C GLN A 122 -27.13 -15.45 4.94
N ALA A 123 -27.13 -14.17 5.35
CA ALA A 123 -28.32 -13.34 5.32
C ALA A 123 -28.89 -13.18 3.90
N TYR A 124 -28.03 -13.10 2.88
CA TYR A 124 -28.44 -13.13 1.48
C TYR A 124 -29.08 -14.48 1.09
N VAL A 125 -28.44 -15.61 1.45
CA VAL A 125 -28.98 -16.96 1.18
C VAL A 125 -30.34 -17.17 1.84
N ASP A 126 -30.51 -16.70 3.08
CA ASP A 126 -31.74 -16.80 3.86
C ASP A 126 -32.80 -15.77 3.44
N ARG A 127 -32.50 -14.91 2.45
CA ARG A 127 -33.37 -13.82 1.96
C ARG A 127 -33.73 -12.77 3.00
N ASN A 128 -32.88 -12.59 4.01
CA ASN A 128 -32.92 -11.46 4.94
C ASN A 128 -32.23 -10.22 4.34
N GLN A 129 -31.50 -10.38 3.23
CA GLN A 129 -30.90 -9.29 2.46
C GLN A 129 -31.04 -9.59 0.96
N ASP A 130 -31.37 -8.57 0.16
CA ASP A 130 -31.67 -8.76 -1.28
C ASP A 130 -30.42 -8.88 -2.16
N VAL A 131 -29.29 -8.32 -1.72
CA VAL A 131 -28.05 -8.24 -2.50
C VAL A 131 -26.84 -8.75 -1.73
N LEU A 132 -25.77 -9.17 -2.42
CA LEU A 132 -24.49 -9.50 -1.78
C LEU A 132 -23.78 -8.27 -1.19
N THR A 133 -22.90 -8.47 -0.20
CA THR A 133 -22.09 -7.39 0.40
C THR A 133 -20.60 -7.53 0.09
N LYS A 134 -19.97 -6.43 -0.34
CA LYS A 134 -18.51 -6.25 -0.44
C LYS A 134 -17.96 -5.76 0.90
N ILE A 135 -16.95 -6.46 1.43
CA ILE A 135 -16.26 -6.07 2.67
C ILE A 135 -14.94 -5.38 2.35
N ILE A 136 -14.76 -4.15 2.85
CA ILE A 136 -13.50 -3.41 2.76
C ILE A 136 -12.91 -3.24 4.15
N VAL A 137 -11.70 -3.75 4.37
CA VAL A 137 -10.98 -3.63 5.64
C VAL A 137 -9.91 -2.55 5.51
N PHE A 138 -9.97 -1.50 6.33
CA PHE A 138 -8.91 -0.50 6.43
C PHE A 138 -8.06 -0.77 7.67
N ALA A 139 -6.74 -0.81 7.49
CA ALA A 139 -5.81 -1.11 8.56
C ALA A 139 -4.43 -0.48 8.33
N GLY A 140 -3.78 0.00 9.39
CA GLY A 140 -2.37 0.41 9.32
C GLY A 140 -1.42 -0.79 9.30
N ASP A 141 -0.14 -0.57 9.00
CA ASP A 141 0.85 -1.64 8.98
C ASP A 141 0.96 -2.34 10.33
N GLY A 142 0.88 -1.64 11.46
CA GLY A 142 0.93 -2.30 12.77
C GLY A 142 -0.17 -3.31 13.04
N ALA A 143 -1.37 -3.09 12.49
CA ALA A 143 -2.48 -4.04 12.60
C ALA A 143 -2.19 -5.32 11.80
N ILE A 144 -1.56 -5.21 10.63
CA ILE A 144 -1.42 -6.34 9.68
C ILE A 144 -0.04 -7.02 9.74
N TYR A 145 1.03 -6.25 9.94
CA TYR A 145 2.40 -6.75 10.01
C TYR A 145 2.73 -7.44 11.33
N ASP A 146 2.03 -7.05 12.40
CA ASP A 146 2.36 -7.42 13.78
C ASP A 146 1.16 -8.08 14.48
N ILE A 147 0.33 -7.33 15.21
CA ILE A 147 -0.65 -7.89 16.16
C ILE A 147 -1.74 -8.74 15.48
N GLY A 148 -2.19 -8.34 14.29
CA GLY A 148 -3.25 -9.03 13.53
C GLY A 148 -2.73 -9.90 12.38
N ASN A 149 -1.41 -10.15 12.31
CA ASN A 149 -0.82 -10.90 11.20
C ASN A 149 -1.35 -12.34 11.09
N GLY A 150 -1.56 -13.02 12.21
CA GLY A 150 -2.11 -14.38 12.24
C GLY A 150 -3.52 -14.45 11.66
N PRO A 151 -4.51 -13.73 12.23
CA PRO A 151 -5.86 -13.67 11.68
C PRO A 151 -5.91 -13.19 10.23
N PHE A 152 -5.04 -12.24 9.85
CA PHE A 152 -4.94 -11.78 8.47
C PHE A 152 -4.49 -12.89 7.51
N ASN A 153 -3.41 -13.60 7.83
CA ASN A 153 -2.92 -14.69 6.99
C ASN A 153 -3.92 -15.84 6.90
N HIS A 154 -4.63 -16.15 7.99
CA HIS A 154 -5.74 -17.11 7.96
C HIS A 154 -6.83 -16.62 6.99
N ALA A 155 -7.28 -15.37 7.13
CA ALA A 155 -8.34 -14.80 6.28
C ALA A 155 -7.97 -14.73 4.79
N LEU A 156 -6.70 -14.55 4.44
CA LEU A 156 -6.24 -14.63 3.05
C LEU A 156 -6.28 -16.06 2.49
N GLY A 157 -6.18 -17.08 3.35
CA GLY A 157 -6.32 -18.49 2.97
C GLY A 157 -7.77 -18.91 2.80
N GLU A 158 -8.68 -18.24 3.51
CA GLU A 158 -10.12 -18.41 3.36
C GLU A 158 -10.61 -17.66 2.11
N ASN A 159 -11.23 -18.35 1.17
CA ASN A 159 -11.62 -17.81 -0.14
C ASN A 159 -12.89 -16.93 -0.06
N PHE A 160 -12.91 -15.94 0.84
CA PHE A 160 -13.99 -14.97 1.01
C PHE A 160 -13.69 -13.66 0.27
N ASP A 161 -14.75 -13.05 -0.27
CA ASP A 161 -14.70 -11.76 -0.93
C ASP A 161 -14.54 -10.61 0.08
N ILE A 162 -13.28 -10.35 0.42
CA ILE A 162 -12.83 -9.34 1.38
C ILE A 162 -11.62 -8.62 0.78
N THR A 163 -11.65 -7.29 0.77
CA THR A 163 -10.54 -6.45 0.33
C THR A 163 -9.91 -5.71 1.49
N TRP A 164 -8.64 -5.98 1.78
CA TRP A 164 -7.84 -5.24 2.76
C TRP A 164 -7.09 -4.09 2.08
N VAL A 165 -7.32 -2.87 2.54
CA VAL A 165 -6.57 -1.66 2.20
C VAL A 165 -5.63 -1.34 3.38
N ILE A 166 -4.33 -1.50 3.14
CA ILE A 166 -3.31 -1.41 4.18
C ILE A 166 -2.52 -0.11 4.03
N TYR A 167 -2.53 0.74 5.04
CA TYR A 167 -1.67 1.91 5.11
C TYR A 167 -0.30 1.52 5.66
N ASN A 168 0.71 1.47 4.81
CA ASN A 168 2.08 1.27 5.25
C ASN A 168 2.79 2.60 5.38
N ASN A 169 2.82 3.11 6.60
CA ASN A 169 3.56 4.31 6.97
C ASN A 169 4.87 3.96 7.72
N GLU A 170 5.26 2.68 7.74
CA GLU A 170 6.51 2.19 8.33
C GLU A 170 6.62 2.38 9.87
N GLY A 171 5.50 2.42 10.61
CA GLY A 171 5.50 2.53 12.07
C GLY A 171 4.12 2.59 12.73
N TYR A 172 4.06 2.55 14.06
CA TYR A 172 2.80 2.77 14.77
C TYR A 172 2.63 4.27 15.00
N MET A 173 2.09 4.97 14.01
CA MET A 173 2.09 6.44 14.00
C MET A 173 1.22 7.04 15.11
N ASN A 174 0.03 6.48 15.32
CA ASN A 174 -0.94 7.02 16.27
C ASN A 174 -0.42 7.05 17.71
N THR A 175 0.37 6.05 18.10
CA THR A 175 0.80 5.82 19.47
C THR A 175 2.15 6.48 19.80
N GLY A 176 2.63 7.38 18.94
CA GLY A 176 3.94 8.03 19.11
C GLY A 176 5.06 7.32 18.37
N THR A 177 4.81 6.94 17.11
CA THR A 177 5.81 6.48 16.14
C THR A 177 6.67 5.30 16.63
N GLN A 178 6.05 4.28 17.25
CA GLN A 178 6.76 3.05 17.61
C GLN A 178 7.19 2.27 16.38
N LYS A 179 8.18 1.39 16.58
CA LYS A 179 8.66 0.45 15.56
C LYS A 179 7.58 -0.60 15.25
N SER A 180 7.33 -0.82 13.96
CA SER A 180 6.50 -1.91 13.42
C SER A 180 7.32 -2.94 12.65
N GLY A 181 6.67 -4.02 12.22
CA GLY A 181 7.20 -4.97 11.25
C GLY A 181 7.55 -4.33 9.90
N ALA A 182 6.89 -3.24 9.52
CA ALA A 182 7.12 -2.50 8.27
C ALA A 182 8.25 -1.45 8.38
N THR A 183 8.61 -0.99 9.58
CA THR A 183 9.74 -0.07 9.79
C THR A 183 11.02 -0.59 9.13
N ARG A 184 11.80 0.28 8.48
CA ARG A 184 13.05 -0.12 7.82
C ARG A 184 14.25 -0.18 8.76
N TYR A 185 15.30 -0.86 8.29
CA TYR A 185 16.58 -0.92 8.99
C TYR A 185 17.14 0.49 9.20
N GLY A 186 17.66 0.75 10.40
CA GLY A 186 18.24 2.02 10.80
C GLY A 186 17.25 3.15 11.07
N ALA A 187 15.94 2.96 10.90
CA ALA A 187 14.96 4.02 11.15
C ALA A 187 14.81 4.32 12.65
N ASP A 188 14.77 5.60 12.99
CA ASP A 188 14.50 6.10 14.34
C ASP A 188 13.02 5.98 14.70
N ARG A 189 12.74 5.39 15.87
CA ARG A 189 11.40 5.18 16.41
C ARG A 189 11.44 5.26 17.93
N SER A 190 10.34 5.60 18.58
CA SER A 190 10.29 5.72 20.05
C SER A 190 10.69 4.45 20.80
N THR A 191 10.43 3.26 20.22
CA THR A 191 10.83 1.95 20.77
C THR A 191 12.09 1.36 20.14
N SER A 192 12.73 2.08 19.23
CA SER A 192 14.06 1.75 18.70
C SER A 192 14.78 3.06 18.35
N PRO A 193 15.21 3.83 19.36
CA PRO A 193 15.79 5.14 19.14
C PRO A 193 17.19 5.02 18.53
N ILE A 194 17.69 6.10 17.92
CA ILE A 194 19.10 6.26 17.58
C ILE A 194 19.81 7.06 18.69
N GLY A 195 20.96 6.57 19.16
CA GLY A 195 21.77 7.21 20.18
C GLY A 195 23.08 6.45 20.43
N ARG A 196 23.82 6.78 21.49
CA ARG A 196 25.15 6.19 21.76
C ARG A 196 25.17 4.66 21.81
N LYS A 197 24.07 4.02 22.24
CA LYS A 197 23.95 2.56 22.40
C LYS A 197 23.07 1.90 21.35
N TYR A 198 22.25 2.67 20.64
CA TYR A 198 21.17 2.15 19.79
C TYR A 198 21.26 2.75 18.39
N ALA A 199 21.06 1.94 17.35
CA ALA A 199 21.22 2.36 15.95
C ALA A 199 19.89 2.39 15.18
N GLY A 200 18.78 2.63 15.88
CA GLY A 200 17.44 2.51 15.30
C GLY A 200 16.98 1.05 15.21
N LYS A 201 16.09 0.74 14.25
CA LYS A 201 15.67 -0.65 14.02
C LYS A 201 16.82 -1.50 13.44
N THR A 202 17.12 -2.62 14.11
CA THR A 202 18.22 -3.52 13.75
C THR A 202 17.83 -4.67 12.83
N THR A 203 16.54 -4.82 12.49
CA THR A 203 16.05 -5.86 11.61
C THR A 203 15.54 -5.30 10.29
N LEU A 204 15.57 -6.11 9.23
CA LEU A 204 14.96 -5.73 7.95
C LEU A 204 13.43 -5.65 8.08
N HIS A 205 12.82 -4.80 7.26
CA HIS A 205 11.37 -4.72 7.16
C HIS A 205 10.79 -5.98 6.50
N ARG A 206 9.69 -6.48 7.08
CA ARG A 206 8.92 -7.62 6.54
C ARG A 206 8.25 -7.23 5.22
N ARG A 207 7.76 -8.21 4.45
CA ARG A 207 7.02 -7.99 3.21
C ARG A 207 5.67 -8.71 3.28
N ILE A 208 4.63 -8.00 3.70
CA ILE A 208 3.28 -8.60 3.73
C ILE A 208 2.80 -8.96 2.32
N ILE A 209 3.11 -8.12 1.33
CA ILE A 209 2.80 -8.38 -0.08
C ILE A 209 3.34 -9.73 -0.57
N SER A 210 4.53 -10.15 -0.09
CA SER A 210 5.10 -11.44 -0.46
C SER A 210 4.40 -12.62 0.20
N GLN A 211 3.82 -12.44 1.40
CA GLN A 211 2.98 -13.45 2.04
C GLN A 211 1.70 -13.66 1.23
N ALA A 212 1.02 -12.57 0.85
CA ALA A 212 -0.18 -12.64 0.02
C ALA A 212 0.08 -13.22 -1.39
N MET A 213 1.15 -12.78 -2.06
CA MET A 213 1.51 -13.27 -3.40
C MET A 213 1.82 -14.78 -3.42
N ALA A 214 2.24 -15.36 -2.29
CA ALA A 214 2.49 -16.80 -2.18
C ALA A 214 1.18 -17.62 -2.20
N ILE A 215 0.05 -17.02 -1.83
CA ILE A 215 -1.25 -17.69 -1.82
C ILE A 215 -1.89 -17.57 -3.21
N SER A 216 -2.06 -18.69 -3.90
CA SER A 216 -2.29 -18.67 -5.36
C SER A 216 -3.57 -17.98 -5.82
N HIS A 217 -4.59 -17.92 -4.96
CA HIS A 217 -5.89 -17.34 -5.26
C HIS A 217 -6.07 -15.91 -4.71
N VAL A 218 -5.07 -15.35 -4.02
CA VAL A 218 -5.16 -13.98 -3.48
C VAL A 218 -4.80 -12.95 -4.55
N TYR A 219 -5.63 -11.93 -4.70
CA TYR A 219 -5.26 -10.71 -5.43
C TYR A 219 -4.37 -9.86 -4.52
N ALA A 220 -3.16 -9.52 -4.96
CA ALA A 220 -2.20 -8.81 -4.13
C ALA A 220 -1.61 -7.63 -4.87
N ALA A 221 -1.81 -6.41 -4.35
CA ALA A 221 -1.30 -5.19 -4.92
C ALA A 221 -0.53 -4.36 -3.90
N LYS A 222 0.54 -3.72 -4.36
CA LYS A 222 1.33 -2.74 -3.65
C LYS A 222 1.35 -1.46 -4.49
N LEU A 223 0.85 -0.37 -3.95
CA LEU A 223 0.52 0.87 -4.67
C LEU A 223 1.12 2.10 -4.00
N SER A 224 1.10 3.22 -4.72
CA SER A 224 1.53 4.53 -4.25
C SER A 224 0.56 5.59 -4.77
N ILE A 225 0.40 6.67 -4.01
CA ILE A 225 -0.40 7.83 -4.44
C ILE A 225 0.27 8.65 -5.56
N ASP A 226 1.52 8.32 -5.93
CA ASP A 226 2.23 8.98 -7.04
C ASP A 226 1.48 8.88 -8.38
N ASN A 227 0.86 7.73 -8.64
CA ASN A 227 0.07 7.48 -9.83
C ASN A 227 -1.38 7.14 -9.44
N PRO A 228 -2.19 8.16 -9.11
CA PRO A 228 -3.53 7.94 -8.57
C PRO A 228 -4.47 7.26 -9.57
N PHE A 229 -4.33 7.53 -10.88
CA PHE A 229 -5.13 6.88 -11.91
C PHE A 229 -4.84 5.38 -12.01
N TYR A 230 -3.55 4.99 -11.98
CA TYR A 230 -3.17 3.59 -11.91
C TYR A 230 -3.70 2.95 -10.62
N ALA A 231 -3.54 3.63 -9.48
CA ALA A 231 -4.02 3.13 -8.20
C ALA A 231 -5.54 2.88 -8.18
N ILE A 232 -6.35 3.81 -8.72
CA ILE A 232 -7.80 3.64 -8.84
C ILE A 232 -8.14 2.39 -9.64
N ASN A 233 -7.50 2.18 -10.79
CA ASN A 233 -7.77 1.02 -11.64
C ASN A 233 -7.44 -0.29 -10.90
N ILE A 234 -6.29 -0.36 -10.23
CA ILE A 234 -5.90 -1.56 -9.47
C ILE A 234 -6.80 -1.80 -8.26
N ILE A 235 -7.27 -0.76 -7.57
CA ILE A 235 -8.25 -0.90 -6.48
C ILE A 235 -9.58 -1.41 -7.04
N LYS A 236 -10.05 -0.89 -8.18
CA LYS A 236 -11.26 -1.38 -8.83
C LYS A 236 -11.15 -2.87 -9.14
N GLU A 237 -10.03 -3.31 -9.70
CA GLU A 237 -9.78 -4.74 -9.93
C GLU A 237 -9.82 -5.56 -8.63
N ALA A 238 -9.17 -5.07 -7.57
CA ALA A 238 -9.14 -5.74 -6.26
C ALA A 238 -10.54 -5.91 -5.64
N ILE A 239 -11.38 -4.88 -5.73
CA ILE A 239 -12.76 -4.89 -5.20
C ILE A 239 -13.69 -5.72 -6.12
N ALA A 240 -13.46 -5.68 -7.43
CA ALA A 240 -14.22 -6.49 -8.40
C ALA A 240 -13.99 -7.99 -8.22
N TYR A 241 -12.78 -8.38 -7.80
CA TYR A 241 -12.49 -9.76 -7.45
C TYR A 241 -13.43 -10.26 -6.33
N ASN A 242 -13.89 -11.51 -6.46
CA ASN A 242 -14.83 -12.19 -5.57
C ASN A 242 -14.05 -13.27 -4.81
N GLY A 243 -13.06 -12.79 -4.05
CA GLY A 243 -12.10 -13.57 -3.29
C GLY A 243 -11.21 -12.63 -2.49
N PRO A 244 -10.22 -13.17 -1.76
CA PRO A 244 -9.40 -12.36 -0.88
C PRO A 244 -8.47 -11.44 -1.68
N SER A 245 -8.51 -10.15 -1.34
CA SER A 245 -7.76 -9.08 -2.00
C SER A 245 -6.96 -8.26 -0.98
N MET A 246 -5.66 -8.11 -1.19
CA MET A 246 -4.82 -7.19 -0.42
C MET A 246 -4.36 -6.04 -1.32
N VAL A 247 -4.52 -4.80 -0.86
CA VAL A 247 -3.96 -3.60 -1.46
C VAL A 247 -3.17 -2.82 -0.41
N GLU A 248 -1.86 -2.87 -0.49
CA GLU A 248 -0.95 -2.14 0.38
C GLU A 248 -0.52 -0.81 -0.27
N PHE A 249 -0.69 0.31 0.44
CA PHE A 249 -0.23 1.62 0.00
C PHE A 249 0.96 2.09 0.81
N PHE A 250 1.93 2.73 0.16
CA PHE A 250 2.82 3.63 0.88
C PHE A 250 2.01 4.83 1.34
N SER A 251 1.99 5.06 2.65
CA SER A 251 1.32 6.20 3.25
C SER A 251 2.36 7.12 3.88
N THR A 252 2.58 8.29 3.29
CA THR A 252 3.48 9.27 3.92
C THR A 252 2.84 9.78 5.21
N CYS A 253 3.58 9.70 6.31
CA CYS A 253 3.23 10.29 7.60
C CYS A 253 4.23 11.41 7.94
N PRO A 254 3.85 12.70 7.88
CA PRO A 254 4.78 13.81 8.15
C PRO A 254 5.43 13.75 9.52
N GLN A 255 4.66 13.41 10.56
CA GLN A 255 5.17 13.27 11.91
C GLN A 255 6.14 12.09 12.05
N GLY A 256 5.77 10.92 11.52
CA GLY A 256 6.58 9.70 11.62
C GLY A 256 7.83 9.71 10.76
N HIS A 257 7.73 10.25 9.56
CA HIS A 257 8.85 10.39 8.64
C HIS A 257 9.67 11.66 8.90
N VAL A 258 9.18 12.55 9.77
CA VAL A 258 9.78 13.85 10.12
C VAL A 258 10.02 14.67 8.85
N THR A 259 8.92 15.03 8.18
CA THR A 259 8.92 15.79 6.93
C THR A 259 7.90 16.92 6.98
N HIS A 260 8.01 17.88 6.06
CA HIS A 260 6.98 18.90 5.90
C HIS A 260 5.66 18.30 5.40
N ASP A 261 4.53 18.85 5.86
CA ASP A 261 3.19 18.35 5.52
C ASP A 261 2.90 18.36 4.01
N TRP A 262 3.44 19.33 3.27
CA TRP A 262 3.26 19.41 1.81
C TRP A 262 4.08 18.37 1.02
N ALA A 263 5.07 17.72 1.65
CA ALA A 263 6.01 16.85 0.96
C ALA A 263 5.44 15.46 0.64
N GLY A 264 4.25 15.11 1.16
CA GLY A 264 3.61 13.79 1.01
C GLY A 264 3.66 13.20 -0.41
N PRO A 265 3.08 13.88 -1.42
CA PRO A 265 3.09 13.43 -2.80
C PRO A 265 4.50 13.34 -3.40
N LEU A 266 5.39 14.27 -3.06
CA LEU A 266 6.77 14.27 -3.55
C LEU A 266 7.54 13.06 -3.01
N ILE A 267 7.42 12.78 -1.71
CA ILE A 267 8.04 11.62 -1.08
C ILE A 267 7.49 10.32 -1.69
N ALA A 268 6.17 10.21 -1.87
CA ALA A 268 5.56 9.04 -2.49
C ALA A 268 6.09 8.75 -3.90
N ARG A 269 6.36 9.82 -4.68
CA ARG A 269 7.00 9.73 -6.00
C ARG A 269 8.46 9.30 -5.89
N MET A 270 9.24 9.95 -5.05
CA MET A 270 10.67 9.66 -4.89
C MET A 270 10.89 8.24 -4.36
N MET A 271 10.02 7.74 -3.48
CA MET A 271 10.03 6.36 -3.00
C MET A 271 9.89 5.36 -4.17
N VAL A 272 9.04 5.65 -5.16
CA VAL A 272 8.85 4.79 -6.35
C VAL A 272 10.03 4.90 -7.31
N GLU A 273 10.52 6.11 -7.58
CA GLU A 273 11.67 6.35 -8.47
C GLU A 273 12.95 5.70 -7.96
N SER A 274 13.21 5.80 -6.66
CA SER A 274 14.40 5.23 -5.99
C SER A 274 14.35 3.71 -5.80
N ARG A 275 13.27 3.05 -6.21
CA ARG A 275 12.97 1.63 -5.90
C ARG A 275 12.88 1.32 -4.40
N LYS A 276 12.83 2.32 -3.52
CA LYS A 276 12.59 2.13 -2.09
C LYS A 276 11.19 1.56 -1.86
N TRP A 277 10.18 2.06 -2.58
CA TRP A 277 8.85 1.47 -2.70
C TRP A 277 8.64 0.96 -4.12
N GLN A 278 8.21 -0.28 -4.28
CA GLN A 278 8.05 -0.90 -5.59
C GLN A 278 6.58 -1.21 -5.79
N VAL A 279 5.98 -0.58 -6.80
CA VAL A 279 4.61 -0.88 -7.21
C VAL A 279 4.59 -2.29 -7.79
N ALA A 280 3.62 -3.10 -7.39
CA ALA A 280 3.54 -4.47 -7.88
C ALA A 280 2.11 -4.96 -7.76
N VAL A 281 1.63 -5.68 -8.76
CA VAL A 281 0.30 -6.27 -8.76
C VAL A 281 0.44 -7.74 -9.13
N ARG A 282 -0.21 -8.62 -8.38
CA ARG A 282 -0.32 -10.03 -8.71
C ARG A 282 -1.80 -10.35 -8.69
N ARG A 283 -2.35 -10.50 -9.90
CA ARG A 283 -3.70 -11.01 -10.11
C ARG A 283 -3.72 -12.52 -9.80
N PRO A 284 -4.83 -13.10 -9.32
CA PRO A 284 -4.92 -14.53 -9.01
C PRO A 284 -4.43 -15.39 -10.17
N PHE A 285 -3.59 -16.38 -9.88
CA PHE A 285 -3.01 -17.31 -10.87
C PHE A 285 -2.21 -16.66 -12.02
N GLN A 286 -1.88 -15.38 -11.94
CA GLN A 286 -1.08 -14.68 -12.95
C GLN A 286 0.31 -14.35 -12.41
N ARG A 287 1.22 -14.00 -13.34
CA ARG A 287 2.53 -13.43 -13.01
C ARG A 287 2.35 -12.07 -12.33
N ILE A 288 3.40 -11.65 -11.62
CA ILE A 288 3.47 -10.30 -11.07
C ILE A 288 3.63 -9.29 -12.21
N ASP A 289 2.97 -8.16 -12.08
CA ASP A 289 2.98 -7.01 -12.96
C ASP A 289 3.61 -5.83 -12.21
N ILE A 290 4.69 -5.29 -12.78
CA ILE A 290 5.44 -4.15 -12.25
C ILE A 290 5.37 -2.93 -13.17
N SER A 291 4.48 -2.94 -14.18
CA SER A 291 4.34 -1.86 -15.16
C SER A 291 3.93 -0.51 -14.55
N GLY A 292 3.36 -0.52 -13.35
CA GLY A 292 3.04 0.70 -12.60
C GLY A 292 4.26 1.52 -12.14
N ASN A 293 5.48 0.99 -12.26
CA ASN A 293 6.72 1.71 -11.95
C ASN A 293 7.28 2.43 -13.17
N PRO A 294 8.05 3.53 -13.00
CA PRO A 294 8.78 4.15 -14.10
C PRO A 294 9.89 3.21 -14.58
N TYR A 295 10.01 3.07 -15.91
CA TYR A 295 11.04 2.27 -16.59
C TYR A 295 11.20 0.87 -15.95
N PRO A 296 10.16 0.01 -15.96
CA PRO A 296 10.17 -1.28 -15.27
C PRO A 296 11.25 -2.25 -15.79
N GLU A 297 11.70 -2.08 -17.04
CA GLU A 297 12.79 -2.81 -17.67
C GLU A 297 14.18 -2.41 -17.17
N LEU A 298 14.31 -1.23 -16.56
CA LEU A 298 15.58 -0.70 -16.07
C LEU A 298 15.73 -0.89 -14.56
N ILE A 299 16.98 -1.01 -14.13
CA ILE A 299 17.36 -1.04 -12.71
C ILE A 299 16.87 0.24 -12.03
N TYR A 300 17.26 1.39 -12.59
CA TYR A 300 16.84 2.71 -12.17
C TYR A 300 16.20 3.47 -13.33
N PRO A 301 15.19 4.31 -13.05
CA PRO A 301 14.60 5.18 -14.06
C PRO A 301 15.61 6.19 -14.62
N LYS A 302 15.50 6.50 -15.93
CA LYS A 302 16.38 7.47 -16.62
C LYS A 302 16.12 8.92 -16.23
N GLU A 303 14.88 9.24 -15.89
CA GLU A 303 14.43 10.59 -15.53
C GLU A 303 13.33 10.51 -14.47
N GLY A 304 13.24 11.56 -13.65
CA GLY A 304 12.20 11.70 -12.63
C GLY A 304 10.99 12.48 -13.16
N LYS A 305 9.81 12.25 -12.58
CA LYS A 305 8.57 12.96 -12.95
C LYS A 305 8.42 14.27 -12.18
N SER A 306 8.27 15.40 -12.86
CA SER A 306 7.94 16.68 -12.18
C SER A 306 6.43 16.87 -12.00
N PHE A 307 6.01 17.59 -10.95
CA PHE A 307 4.62 18.04 -10.81
C PHE A 307 4.29 19.19 -11.77
N LYS A 308 5.31 19.92 -12.23
CA LYS A 308 5.16 20.99 -13.23
C LYS A 308 5.40 20.42 -14.62
N ARG A 309 4.45 20.62 -15.51
CA ARG A 309 4.52 20.18 -16.90
C ARG A 309 5.75 20.80 -17.60
N GLY A 310 6.52 19.99 -18.31
CA GLY A 310 7.69 20.43 -19.09
C GLY A 310 8.99 20.58 -18.29
N ILE A 311 8.98 20.37 -16.97
CA ILE A 311 10.21 20.38 -16.17
C ILE A 311 10.83 18.99 -16.17
N LYS A 312 12.05 18.90 -16.72
CA LYS A 312 12.91 17.72 -16.57
C LYS A 312 13.61 17.75 -15.23
N ARG A 313 13.73 16.57 -14.60
CA ARG A 313 14.51 16.38 -13.38
C ARG A 313 15.15 15.00 -13.40
N ASP A 314 16.24 14.87 -12.67
CA ASP A 314 16.82 13.57 -12.41
C ASP A 314 15.88 12.75 -11.51
N ALA A 315 15.93 11.43 -11.69
CA ALA A 315 15.17 10.54 -10.83
C ALA A 315 15.78 10.50 -9.43
N ALA A 316 14.93 10.47 -8.40
CA ALA A 316 15.42 10.39 -7.04
C ALA A 316 16.18 9.09 -6.78
N THR A 317 17.34 9.21 -6.14
CA THR A 317 18.13 8.10 -5.65
C THR A 317 17.63 7.61 -4.29
N PHE A 318 18.12 6.45 -3.84
CA PHE A 318 17.80 5.97 -2.48
C PHE A 318 18.33 6.93 -1.41
N TYR A 319 19.52 7.48 -1.65
CA TYR A 319 20.15 8.51 -0.81
C TYR A 319 19.29 9.77 -0.68
N ASP A 320 18.74 10.29 -1.79
CA ASP A 320 17.89 11.49 -1.77
C ASP A 320 16.66 11.28 -0.89
N VAL A 321 16.04 10.11 -0.99
CA VAL A 321 14.88 9.77 -0.18
C VAL A 321 15.25 9.63 1.30
N VAL A 322 16.33 8.95 1.63
CA VAL A 322 16.78 8.81 3.03
C VAL A 322 17.12 10.18 3.62
N SER A 323 17.78 11.04 2.86
CA SER A 323 18.15 12.41 3.27
C SER A 323 16.94 13.31 3.50
N MET A 324 15.83 13.04 2.82
CA MET A 324 14.57 13.78 3.01
C MET A 324 13.77 13.34 4.23
N LEU A 325 14.03 12.15 4.77
CA LEU A 325 13.24 11.55 5.85
C LEU A 325 13.98 11.72 7.18
N GLY A 326 13.51 12.64 8.03
CA GLY A 326 14.22 13.00 9.26
C GLY A 326 14.39 11.85 10.27
N GLN A 327 13.61 10.76 10.13
CA GLN A 327 13.81 9.51 10.88
C GLN A 327 15.18 8.83 10.63
N TYR A 328 15.99 9.32 9.69
CA TYR A 328 17.35 8.85 9.45
C TYR A 328 18.42 9.92 9.70
N ASN A 329 18.05 11.16 10.06
CA ASN A 329 18.99 12.27 10.23
C ASN A 329 20.20 11.93 11.11
N PRO A 330 20.06 11.22 12.26
CA PRO A 330 21.21 10.88 13.08
C PRO A 330 22.29 10.07 12.33
N HIS A 331 21.89 9.16 11.44
CA HIS A 331 22.83 8.40 10.60
C HIS A 331 23.47 9.27 9.52
N MET A 332 22.68 10.16 8.91
CA MET A 332 23.16 11.06 7.86
C MET A 332 24.19 12.07 8.39
N LEU A 333 24.02 12.54 9.63
CA LEU A 333 24.91 13.51 10.26
C LEU A 333 26.17 12.87 10.87
N SER A 334 26.18 11.55 11.05
CA SER A 334 27.33 10.83 11.63
C SER A 334 28.45 10.49 10.65
N VAL A 335 28.19 10.60 9.34
CA VAL A 335 29.17 10.30 8.29
C VAL A 335 29.86 11.58 7.80
N LYS A 336 31.09 11.46 7.29
CA LYS A 336 31.78 12.61 6.68
C LYS A 336 31.06 13.03 5.40
N SER A 337 31.17 14.31 5.06
CA SER A 337 30.64 14.84 3.80
C SER A 337 31.24 14.07 2.62
N GLY A 338 30.39 13.45 1.80
CA GLY A 338 30.78 12.63 0.65
C GLY A 338 30.71 11.12 0.87
N ASP A 339 30.64 10.65 2.12
CA ASP A 339 30.50 9.21 2.42
C ASP A 339 29.03 8.77 2.37
N ILE A 340 28.78 7.55 1.92
CA ILE A 340 27.43 6.96 1.91
C ILE A 340 27.18 6.21 3.23
N PRO A 341 26.14 6.59 4.00
CA PRO A 341 25.81 5.89 5.23
C PRO A 341 25.51 4.41 5.01
N GLU A 342 25.92 3.57 5.97
CA GLU A 342 25.62 2.13 5.98
C GLU A 342 24.13 1.85 5.79
N ILE A 343 23.26 2.64 6.43
CA ILE A 343 21.81 2.49 6.32
C ILE A 343 21.30 2.67 4.88
N VAL A 344 21.95 3.52 4.06
CA VAL A 344 21.61 3.71 2.65
C VAL A 344 22.03 2.46 1.89
N ARG A 345 23.27 2.02 2.06
CA ARG A 345 23.81 0.80 1.44
C ARG A 345 22.93 -0.41 1.73
N VAL A 346 22.73 -0.74 3.02
CA VAL A 346 21.96 -1.92 3.45
C VAL A 346 20.53 -1.89 2.90
N ASN A 347 19.83 -0.76 3.05
CA ASN A 347 18.45 -0.69 2.62
C ASN A 347 18.31 -0.65 1.09
N GLU A 348 19.25 -0.04 0.36
CA GLU A 348 19.27 -0.04 -1.10
C GLU A 348 19.58 -1.43 -1.64
N THR A 349 20.60 -2.12 -1.14
CA THR A 349 20.91 -3.52 -1.51
C THR A 349 19.69 -4.42 -1.33
N VAL A 350 19.03 -4.35 -0.17
CA VAL A 350 17.81 -5.13 0.09
C VAL A 350 16.67 -4.74 -0.86
N SER A 351 16.49 -3.46 -1.15
CA SER A 351 15.43 -3.00 -2.06
C SER A 351 15.74 -3.41 -3.50
N LEU A 352 16.99 -3.31 -3.93
CA LEU A 352 17.43 -3.64 -5.27
C LEU A 352 17.33 -5.15 -5.53
N PHE A 353 17.76 -6.00 -4.58
CA PHE A 353 17.55 -7.45 -4.67
C PHE A 353 16.06 -7.78 -4.88
N ARG A 354 15.17 -7.09 -4.17
CA ARG A 354 13.72 -7.26 -4.32
C ARG A 354 13.21 -6.75 -5.66
N TRP A 355 13.77 -5.65 -6.18
CA TRP A 355 13.40 -5.10 -7.49
C TRP A 355 13.76 -6.06 -8.60
N LEU A 356 15.00 -6.53 -8.65
CA LEU A 356 15.48 -7.47 -9.65
C LEU A 356 14.73 -8.81 -9.55
N ARG A 357 14.44 -9.30 -8.34
CA ARG A 357 13.57 -10.47 -8.16
C ARG A 357 12.18 -10.23 -8.76
N ASN A 358 11.58 -9.05 -8.54
CA ASN A 358 10.27 -8.76 -9.12
C ASN A 358 10.34 -8.65 -10.66
N GLN A 359 11.44 -8.13 -11.23
CA GLN A 359 11.67 -8.13 -12.68
C GLN A 359 11.70 -9.56 -13.23
N TYR A 360 12.40 -10.48 -12.57
CA TYR A 360 12.45 -11.88 -12.98
C TYR A 360 11.05 -12.51 -12.95
N LEU A 361 10.34 -12.35 -11.83
CA LEU A 361 8.98 -12.88 -11.67
C LEU A 361 7.98 -12.28 -12.67
N ALA A 362 8.21 -11.05 -13.12
CA ALA A 362 7.41 -10.36 -14.13
C ALA A 362 7.85 -10.66 -15.58
N GLY A 363 8.99 -11.33 -15.78
CA GLY A 363 9.53 -11.65 -17.11
C GLY A 363 10.29 -10.52 -17.80
N TYR A 364 10.77 -9.52 -17.05
CA TYR A 364 11.67 -8.47 -17.58
C TYR A 364 13.15 -8.90 -17.62
N ARG A 365 13.48 -10.03 -16.98
CA ARG A 365 14.82 -10.64 -17.01
C ARG A 365 14.73 -12.15 -16.90
N ASP A 366 15.75 -12.83 -17.41
CA ASP A 366 15.74 -14.30 -17.59
C ASP A 366 16.26 -15.09 -16.38
N ALA A 367 16.97 -14.43 -15.45
CA ALA A 367 17.57 -15.08 -14.28
C ALA A 367 17.22 -14.36 -12.98
N MET A 368 17.11 -15.12 -11.89
CA MET A 368 17.05 -14.56 -10.53
C MET A 368 18.34 -13.79 -10.21
N PRO A 369 18.27 -12.67 -9.45
CA PRO A 369 19.46 -11.95 -9.03
C PRO A 369 20.28 -12.75 -8.01
N THR A 370 21.60 -12.60 -8.04
CA THR A 370 22.49 -13.06 -6.96
C THR A 370 22.82 -11.93 -6.01
N GLU A 371 23.39 -12.25 -4.85
CA GLU A 371 23.85 -11.24 -3.89
C GLU A 371 25.00 -10.42 -4.49
N GLU A 372 25.97 -11.07 -5.13
CA GLU A 372 27.14 -10.41 -5.73
C GLU A 372 26.75 -9.46 -6.88
N GLU A 373 25.73 -9.82 -7.67
CA GLU A 373 25.19 -8.92 -8.71
C GLU A 373 24.67 -7.62 -8.10
N VAL A 374 23.89 -7.73 -7.03
CA VAL A 374 23.25 -6.58 -6.38
C VAL A 374 24.27 -5.72 -5.66
N GLU A 375 25.22 -6.32 -4.95
CA GLU A 375 26.30 -5.61 -4.27
C GLU A 375 27.13 -4.80 -5.26
N ARG A 376 27.56 -5.42 -6.36
CA ARG A 376 28.31 -4.73 -7.42
C ARG A 376 27.56 -3.52 -7.96
N ILE A 377 26.26 -3.64 -8.24
CA ILE A 377 25.45 -2.52 -8.76
C ILE A 377 25.41 -1.35 -7.75
N VAL A 378 25.27 -1.65 -6.45
CA VAL A 378 25.22 -0.61 -5.41
C VAL A 378 26.61 0.03 -5.21
N GLU A 379 27.68 -0.75 -5.25
CA GLU A 379 29.05 -0.25 -5.14
C GLU A 379 29.45 0.64 -6.32
N GLU A 380 29.15 0.20 -7.55
CA GLU A 380 29.37 0.98 -8.77
C GLU A 380 28.59 2.32 -8.74
N ARG A 381 27.35 2.30 -8.25
CA ARG A 381 26.51 3.51 -8.13
C ARG A 381 27.16 4.58 -7.26
N TYR A 382 27.82 4.16 -6.20
CA TYR A 382 28.43 5.05 -5.22
C TYR A 382 29.94 5.20 -5.38
N GLN A 383 30.51 4.68 -6.48
CA GLN A 383 31.94 4.71 -6.76
C GLN A 383 32.80 4.21 -5.60
N LEU A 384 32.30 3.21 -4.87
CA LEU A 384 32.98 2.59 -3.73
C LEU A 384 34.05 1.62 -4.24
N ASN A 385 35.01 2.12 -5.01
CA ASN A 385 36.24 1.40 -5.27
C ASN A 385 37.23 1.74 -4.15
N ASN A 386 37.66 0.70 -3.43
CA ASN A 386 38.74 0.74 -2.44
C ASN A 386 39.92 1.59 -2.95
N SER A 387 40.07 2.79 -2.39
CA SER A 387 41.36 3.51 -2.36
C SER A 387 42.15 3.06 -1.15
#